data_AF-A0A8S3YHC6-F1
#
_entry.id   AF-A0A8S3YHC6-F1
#
_cell.length_a   1.000
_cell.length_b   1.000
_cell.length_c   1.000
_cell.angle_alpha   90.00
_cell.angle_beta   90.00
_cell.angle_gamma   90.00
#
_symmetry.space_group_name_H-M   'P 1'
#
loop_
_entity.id
_entity.type
_entity.pdbx_description
1 polymer ?
#
loop_
_entity_poly.entity_id
_entity_poly.type
_entity_poly.pdbx_seq_one_letter_code
_entity_poly.pdbx_strand_id
1 'polypeptide(L)'
;MEEKLSTRMAKTLTESYSMGSGNERVTLEWDMMQHELECCGVKGNVTGGRSWFIWQSSNWFKKQNPVIMYVPESCCKKNDFLFNCGISKNMTDEEAKRNYTSFTQEHSALFTTGCLDKIVDRIHQRFQYIAGGLITILTLI
;
A
#
# COMPACT_ATOMS: atom_id res chain seq x y z
N MET A 1 -17.08 7.70 7.76
CA MET A 1 -17.28 6.67 6.70
C MET A 1 -15.95 6.05 6.30
N GLU A 2 -14.95 6.87 5.99
CA GLU A 2 -13.59 6.46 5.64
C GLU A 2 -12.87 5.65 6.73
N GLU A 3 -13.04 5.98 8.01
CA GLU A 3 -12.45 5.21 9.12
C GLU A 3 -12.96 3.75 9.17
N LYS A 4 -14.28 3.54 9.04
CA LYS A 4 -14.87 2.19 9.00
C LYS A 4 -14.34 1.37 7.82
N LEU A 5 -14.15 2.02 6.67
CA LEU A 5 -13.58 1.39 5.48
C LEU A 5 -12.11 1.02 5.71
N SER A 6 -11.31 1.96 6.24
CA SER A 6 -9.91 1.73 6.62
C SER A 6 -9.77 0.55 7.59
N THR A 7 -10.66 0.46 8.58
CA THR A 7 -10.64 -0.64 9.55
C THR A 7 -10.98 -1.99 8.93
N ARG A 8 -11.95 -2.05 8.01
CA ARG A 8 -12.25 -3.28 7.26
C ARG A 8 -11.10 -3.69 6.34
N MET A 9 -10.52 -2.73 5.61
CA MET A 9 -9.36 -2.98 4.75
C MET A 9 -8.19 -3.53 5.56
N ALA A 10 -7.84 -2.88 6.68
CA ALA A 10 -6.80 -3.35 7.58
C ALA A 10 -7.04 -4.80 8.04
N LYS A 11 -8.27 -5.12 8.45
CA LYS A 11 -8.63 -6.48 8.84
C LYS A 11 -8.39 -7.49 7.72
N THR A 12 -8.87 -7.22 6.52
CA THR A 12 -8.70 -8.14 5.37
C THR A 12 -7.22 -8.33 5.01
N LEU A 13 -6.41 -7.27 5.08
CA LEU A 13 -4.97 -7.34 4.84
C LEU A 13 -4.29 -8.19 5.93
N THR A 14 -4.54 -7.88 7.21
CA THR A 14 -3.81 -8.53 8.30
C THR A 14 -4.24 -9.97 8.54
N GLU A 15 -5.51 -10.30 8.31
CA GLU A 15 -6.08 -11.60 8.69
C GLU A 15 -6.28 -12.56 7.51
N SER A 16 -6.52 -12.06 6.30
CA SER A 16 -6.99 -12.88 5.17
C SER A 16 -5.99 -12.98 4.02
N TYR A 17 -5.12 -11.99 3.82
CA TYR A 17 -4.13 -12.03 2.73
C TYR A 17 -3.24 -13.28 2.82
N SER A 18 -3.20 -14.08 1.76
CA SER A 18 -2.39 -15.30 1.63
C SER A 18 -2.60 -16.34 2.77
N MET A 19 -3.80 -16.41 3.34
CA MET A 19 -4.09 -17.26 4.51
C MET A 19 -4.72 -18.63 4.22
N GLY A 20 -4.51 -19.17 3.01
CA GLY A 20 -4.93 -20.53 2.62
C GLY A 20 -6.20 -20.58 1.76
N SER A 21 -6.72 -21.80 1.57
CA SER A 21 -7.79 -22.10 0.61
C SER A 21 -9.05 -21.24 0.83
N GLY A 22 -9.46 -20.50 -0.19
CA GLY A 22 -10.61 -19.60 -0.17
C GLY A 22 -10.27 -18.11 -0.04
N ASN A 23 -9.01 -17.76 0.22
CA ASN A 23 -8.55 -16.37 0.27
C ASN A 23 -7.69 -15.96 -0.94
N GLU A 24 -7.59 -16.81 -1.97
CA GLU A 24 -6.82 -16.52 -3.18
C GLU A 24 -7.37 -15.26 -3.85
N ARG A 25 -8.69 -15.13 -3.91
CA ARG A 25 -9.34 -13.94 -4.45
C ARG A 25 -9.02 -12.69 -3.64
N VAL A 26 -9.01 -12.77 -2.31
CA VAL A 26 -8.65 -11.61 -1.47
C VAL A 26 -7.22 -11.18 -1.75
N THR A 27 -6.30 -12.13 -1.88
CA THR A 27 -4.88 -11.89 -2.18
C THR A 27 -4.72 -11.21 -3.54
N LEU A 28 -5.37 -11.75 -4.58
CA LEU A 28 -5.36 -11.21 -5.93
C LEU A 28 -5.88 -9.76 -5.98
N GLU A 29 -7.02 -9.49 -5.33
CA GLU A 29 -7.62 -8.15 -5.34
C GLU A 29 -6.72 -7.14 -4.60
N TRP A 30 -6.03 -7.56 -3.52
CA TRP A 30 -5.02 -6.74 -2.86
C TRP A 30 -3.82 -6.47 -3.75
N ASP A 31 -3.28 -7.50 -4.41
CA ASP A 31 -2.12 -7.34 -5.28
C ASP A 31 -2.42 -6.46 -6.49
N MET A 32 -3.58 -6.65 -7.13
CA MET A 32 -4.04 -5.80 -8.21
C MET A 32 -4.24 -4.36 -7.75
N MET A 33 -4.91 -4.14 -6.62
CA MET A 33 -5.14 -2.80 -6.09
C MET A 33 -3.82 -2.08 -5.80
N GLN A 34 -2.86 -2.76 -5.15
CA GLN A 34 -1.56 -2.18 -4.83
C GLN A 34 -0.76 -1.82 -6.07
N HIS A 35 -0.77 -2.70 -7.08
CA HIS A 35 -0.09 -2.45 -8.34
C HIS A 35 -0.72 -1.31 -9.14
N GLU A 36 -2.03 -1.37 -9.37
CA GLU A 36 -2.74 -0.44 -10.24
C GLU A 36 -2.86 0.96 -9.64
N LEU A 37 -2.89 1.07 -8.31
CA LEU A 37 -2.99 2.35 -7.61
C LEU A 37 -1.65 2.90 -7.14
N GLU A 38 -0.56 2.14 -7.31
CA GLU A 38 0.78 2.50 -6.82
C GLU A 38 0.75 2.85 -5.32
N CYS A 39 0.21 1.93 -4.52
CA CYS A 39 0.03 2.05 -3.08
C CYS A 39 0.56 0.83 -2.34
N CYS A 40 0.76 0.97 -1.03
CA CYS A 40 1.04 -0.15 -0.15
C CYS A 40 0.34 -0.01 1.19
N GLY A 41 -0.34 -1.07 1.61
CA GLY A 41 -1.12 -1.08 2.82
C GLY A 41 -2.41 -0.26 2.72
N VAL A 42 -2.88 0.28 3.85
CA VAL A 42 -4.25 0.78 3.96
C VAL A 42 -4.32 2.29 3.89
N LYS A 43 -3.69 2.98 4.85
CA LYS A 43 -3.88 4.42 5.03
C LYS A 43 -2.65 5.09 5.65
N GLY A 44 -2.36 6.30 5.22
CA GLY A 44 -1.23 7.12 5.62
C GLY A 44 -0.14 7.16 4.56
N ASN A 45 0.92 7.90 4.85
CA ASN A 45 2.11 8.00 4.01
C ASN A 45 3.29 7.27 4.66
N VAL A 46 4.52 7.63 4.30
CA VAL A 46 5.76 7.06 4.85
C VAL A 46 5.78 6.97 6.38
N THR A 47 5.19 7.93 7.08
CA THR A 47 5.09 7.99 8.55
C THR A 47 3.78 7.42 9.11
N GLY A 48 2.98 6.73 8.30
CA GLY A 48 1.70 6.15 8.72
C GLY A 48 1.84 4.68 9.08
N GLY A 49 1.57 4.30 10.33
CA GLY A 49 1.63 2.89 10.76
C GLY A 49 0.65 1.94 10.04
N ARG A 50 -0.40 2.47 9.40
CA ARG A 50 -1.36 1.69 8.59
C ARG A 50 -1.06 1.72 7.09
N SER A 51 0.03 2.35 6.66
CA SER A 51 0.50 2.35 5.26
C SER A 51 1.29 1.06 5.01
N TRP A 52 2.45 1.13 4.37
CA TRP A 52 3.34 -0.01 4.11
C TRP A 52 3.70 -0.82 5.37
N PHE A 53 3.81 -0.17 6.54
CA PHE A 53 4.25 -0.82 7.78
C PHE A 53 3.24 -1.85 8.34
N ILE A 54 1.96 -1.75 7.96
CA ILE A 54 0.91 -2.63 8.47
C ILE A 54 1.17 -4.11 8.17
N TRP A 55 1.89 -4.40 7.09
CA TRP A 55 2.24 -5.75 6.65
C TRP A 55 2.97 -6.54 7.74
N GLN A 56 3.82 -5.89 8.54
CA GLN A 56 4.55 -6.56 9.62
C GLN A 56 3.64 -7.13 10.72
N SER A 57 2.39 -6.64 10.83
CA SER A 57 1.40 -7.15 11.77
C SER A 57 0.54 -8.30 11.20
N SER A 58 0.62 -8.53 9.88
CA SER A 58 -0.22 -9.50 9.17
C SER A 58 0.15 -10.95 9.48
N ASN A 59 -0.82 -11.84 9.34
CA ASN A 59 -0.60 -13.27 9.44
C ASN A 59 0.30 -13.79 8.30
N TRP A 60 0.24 -13.18 7.11
CA TRP A 60 1.16 -13.45 6.01
C TRP A 60 2.61 -13.25 6.45
N PHE A 61 2.94 -12.09 7.01
CA PHE A 61 4.29 -11.78 7.51
C PHE A 61 4.74 -12.76 8.59
N LYS A 62 3.88 -13.03 9.58
CA LYS A 62 4.19 -13.94 10.70
C LYS A 62 4.44 -15.39 10.28
N LYS A 63 3.92 -15.82 9.14
CA LYS A 63 4.05 -17.20 8.63
C LYS A 63 5.22 -17.39 7.66
N GLN A 64 5.96 -16.34 7.34
CA GLN A 64 7.09 -16.44 6.41
C GLN A 64 8.25 -17.22 7.03
N ASN A 65 8.82 -18.14 6.25
CA ASN A 65 9.99 -18.95 6.59
C ASN A 65 10.56 -19.53 5.28
N PRO A 66 11.88 -19.51 5.00
CA PRO A 66 12.99 -18.91 5.76
C PRO A 66 13.35 -17.47 5.36
N VAL A 67 12.83 -17.00 4.22
CA VAL A 67 13.07 -15.65 3.70
C VAL A 67 11.94 -14.74 4.16
N ILE A 68 12.28 -13.63 4.80
CA ILE A 68 11.32 -12.64 5.29
C ILE A 68 11.20 -11.51 4.26
N MET A 69 9.98 -11.31 3.78
CA MET A 69 9.55 -10.16 3.00
C MET A 69 8.74 -9.21 3.88
N TYR A 70 9.14 -7.95 3.96
CA TYR A 70 8.42 -6.97 4.80
C TYR A 70 7.09 -6.52 4.20
N VAL A 71 6.98 -6.56 2.87
CA VAL A 71 5.81 -6.19 2.09
C VAL A 71 5.69 -7.16 0.89
N PRO A 72 4.50 -7.37 0.32
CA PRO A 72 4.35 -8.17 -0.90
C PRO A 72 4.94 -7.46 -2.12
N GLU A 73 5.23 -8.22 -3.17
CA GLU A 73 5.82 -7.70 -4.42
C GLU A 73 4.96 -6.61 -5.08
N SER A 74 3.63 -6.69 -4.92
CA SER A 74 2.68 -5.70 -5.43
C SER A 74 2.84 -4.30 -4.82
N CYS A 75 3.54 -4.17 -3.68
CA CYS A 75 3.93 -2.90 -3.09
C CYS A 75 5.17 -2.27 -3.73
N CYS A 76 5.86 -2.97 -4.64
CA CYS A 76 7.14 -2.56 -5.17
C CYS A 76 7.03 -1.80 -6.49
N LYS A 77 7.89 -0.80 -6.67
CA LYS A 77 7.99 -0.02 -7.91
C LYS A 77 8.67 -0.88 -8.99
N LYS A 78 8.09 -0.90 -10.19
CA LYS A 78 8.37 -1.81 -11.33
C LYS A 78 9.84 -1.82 -11.86
N ASN A 79 10.70 -0.92 -11.37
CA ASN A 79 12.09 -0.75 -11.85
C ASN A 79 13.17 -1.18 -10.87
N ASP A 80 12.82 -1.63 -9.66
CA ASP A 80 13.80 -2.19 -8.74
C ASP A 80 13.70 -3.71 -8.78
N PHE A 81 14.74 -4.36 -9.31
CA PHE A 81 14.89 -5.81 -9.28
C PHE A 81 14.53 -6.31 -7.88
N LEU A 82 13.62 -7.29 -7.82
CA LEU A 82 12.93 -7.95 -6.69
C LEU A 82 13.69 -8.11 -5.35
N PHE A 83 15.00 -7.87 -5.34
CA PHE A 83 15.89 -7.99 -4.19
C PHE A 83 15.94 -6.79 -3.23
N ASN A 84 15.39 -5.60 -3.55
CA ASN A 84 15.57 -4.41 -2.69
C ASN A 84 14.29 -3.90 -1.98
N CYS A 85 13.10 -4.21 -2.49
CA CYS A 85 11.85 -3.69 -1.90
C CYS A 85 11.24 -4.65 -0.86
N GLY A 86 11.31 -5.96 -1.11
CA GLY A 86 10.80 -6.99 -0.19
C GLY A 86 11.88 -7.59 0.70
N ILE A 87 13.11 -7.72 0.21
CA ILE A 87 14.22 -8.40 0.89
C ILE A 87 15.15 -7.36 1.49
N SER A 88 15.31 -7.36 2.82
CA SER A 88 16.43 -6.66 3.44
C SER A 88 17.72 -7.41 3.09
N LYS A 89 18.46 -6.92 2.08
CA LYS A 89 19.85 -7.34 1.89
C LYS A 89 20.86 -6.37 2.51
N ASN A 90 20.43 -5.17 2.90
CA ASN A 90 21.28 -4.11 3.46
C ASN A 90 20.55 -3.15 4.40
N MET A 91 19.34 -3.47 4.88
CA MET A 91 18.82 -2.81 6.09
C MET A 91 19.27 -3.65 7.26
N THR A 92 19.94 -3.05 8.24
CA THR A 92 20.10 -3.77 9.49
C THR A 92 18.71 -4.13 9.99
N ASP A 93 18.54 -5.36 10.48
CA ASP A 93 17.29 -5.91 11.00
C ASP A 93 16.59 -4.96 12.01
N GLU A 94 17.36 -4.02 12.58
CA GLU A 94 16.94 -2.97 13.49
C GLU A 94 16.28 -1.76 12.81
N GLU A 95 16.68 -1.36 11.60
CA GLU A 95 16.10 -0.19 10.89
C GLU A 95 14.71 -0.50 10.31
N ALA A 96 14.49 -1.74 9.85
CA ALA A 96 13.18 -2.20 9.36
C ALA A 96 12.18 -2.46 10.50
N LYS A 97 12.67 -2.75 11.72
CA LYS A 97 11.88 -3.00 12.94
C LYS A 97 11.58 -1.74 13.75
N ARG A 98 12.41 -0.69 13.68
CA ARG A 98 12.28 0.49 14.54
C ARG A 98 11.42 1.58 13.92
N ASN A 99 10.13 1.46 14.22
CA ASN A 99 9.18 2.58 14.25
C ASN A 99 9.03 3.29 12.89
N TYR A 100 7.90 3.09 12.22
CA TYR A 100 7.54 3.76 10.97
C TYR A 100 7.79 5.29 10.97
N THR A 101 7.80 5.94 12.15
CA THR A 101 8.12 7.37 12.29
C THR A 101 9.58 7.74 11.96
N SER A 102 10.50 6.77 11.95
CA SER A 102 11.90 6.98 11.56
C SER A 102 12.08 7.09 10.04
N PHE A 103 11.07 6.67 9.25
CA PHE A 103 11.09 6.81 7.79
C PHE A 103 10.52 8.17 7.41
N THR A 104 11.42 9.13 7.18
CA THR A 104 11.05 10.51 6.84
C THR A 104 11.05 10.78 5.33
N GLN A 105 11.54 9.83 4.53
CA GLN A 105 11.67 9.98 3.07
C GLN A 105 11.11 8.76 2.34
N GLU A 106 10.50 9.02 1.18
CA GLU A 106 10.01 7.94 0.31
C GLU A 106 11.15 7.04 -0.13
N HIS A 107 10.94 5.73 0.00
CA HIS A 107 11.88 4.76 -0.51
C HIS A 107 11.73 4.63 -2.02
N SER A 108 12.85 4.64 -2.75
CA SER A 108 12.85 4.63 -4.23
C SER A 108 12.19 3.37 -4.80
N ALA A 109 12.24 2.25 -4.06
CA ALA A 109 11.73 0.95 -4.49
C ALA A 109 10.32 0.60 -4.01
N LEU A 110 9.74 1.35 -3.07
CA LEU A 110 8.52 0.99 -2.35
C LEU A 110 7.45 2.07 -2.50
N PHE A 111 6.20 1.68 -2.72
CA PHE A 111 5.07 2.56 -2.52
C PHE A 111 4.82 2.77 -1.03
N THR A 112 4.84 4.01 -0.55
CA THR A 112 4.70 4.32 0.88
C THR A 112 3.32 4.85 1.26
N THR A 113 2.47 5.14 0.27
CA THR A 113 1.12 5.68 0.49
C THR A 113 0.10 4.56 0.56
N GLY A 114 -0.85 4.67 1.50
CA GLY A 114 -1.94 3.73 1.68
C GLY A 114 -2.92 3.70 0.51
N CYS A 115 -3.49 2.53 0.23
CA CYS A 115 -4.39 2.36 -0.90
C CYS A 115 -5.71 3.12 -0.76
N LEU A 116 -6.21 3.29 0.47
CA LEU A 116 -7.41 4.10 0.70
C LEU A 116 -7.17 5.56 0.31
N ASP A 117 -5.99 6.11 0.63
CA ASP A 117 -5.64 7.49 0.25
C ASP A 117 -5.56 7.60 -1.28
N LYS A 118 -4.89 6.67 -1.96
CA LYS A 118 -4.84 6.67 -3.45
C LYS A 118 -6.22 6.51 -4.11
N ILE A 119 -7.12 5.71 -3.52
CA ILE A 119 -8.50 5.59 -4.00
C ILE A 119 -9.20 6.94 -3.88
N VAL A 120 -9.15 7.58 -2.71
CA VAL A 120 -9.78 8.87 -2.46
C VAL A 120 -9.20 9.95 -3.38
N ASP A 121 -7.88 9.97 -3.55
CA ASP A 121 -7.20 10.91 -4.45
C ASP A 121 -7.65 10.74 -5.90
N ARG A 122 -7.72 9.50 -6.41
CA ARG A 122 -8.19 9.24 -7.78
C ARG A 122 -9.65 9.64 -7.98
N ILE A 123 -10.49 9.40 -6.98
CA ILE A 123 -11.89 9.83 -7.02
C ILE A 123 -11.97 11.35 -7.10
N HIS A 124 -11.27 12.07 -6.20
CA HIS A 124 -11.27 13.53 -6.18
C HIS A 124 -10.70 14.14 -7.47
N GLN A 125 -9.59 13.61 -7.99
CA GLN A 125 -9.00 14.09 -9.25
C GLN A 125 -10.01 13.96 -10.39
N ARG A 126 -10.67 12.81 -10.54
CA ARG A 126 -11.68 12.63 -11.61
C ARG A 126 -12.86 13.59 -11.45
N PHE A 127 -13.32 13.86 -10.23
CA PHE A 127 -14.38 14.84 -9.99
C PHE A 127 -13.95 16.27 -10.30
N GLN A 128 -12.71 16.65 -9.97
CA GLN A 128 -12.16 17.96 -10.31
C GLN A 128 -12.03 18.14 -11.83
N TYR A 129 -11.64 17.11 -12.58
CA TYR A 129 -11.60 17.18 -14.04
C TYR A 129 -12.98 17.26 -14.69
N ILE A 130 -14.01 16.60 -14.13
CA ILE A 130 -15.38 16.70 -14.66
C ILE A 130 -15.99 18.08 -14.35
N ALA A 131 -15.81 18.59 -13.13
CA ALA A 131 -16.29 19.92 -12.76
C ALA A 131 -15.51 21.03 -13.49
N GLY A 132 -14.18 20.89 -13.60
CA GLY A 132 -13.31 21.85 -14.30
C GLY A 132 -13.45 21.80 -15.83
N GLY A 133 -13.73 20.63 -16.40
CA GLY A 133 -14.01 20.46 -17.83
C GLY A 133 -15.32 21.12 -18.27
N LEU A 134 -16.33 21.14 -17.40
CA LEU A 134 -17.56 21.91 -17.64
C LEU A 134 -17.34 23.42 -17.49
N ILE A 135 -16.49 23.86 -16.56
CA ILE A 135 -16.21 25.29 -16.33
C ILE A 135 -15.31 25.89 -17.43
N THR A 136 -14.37 25.12 -17.98
CA THR A 136 -13.50 25.58 -19.07
C THR A 136 -14.24 25.78 -20.40
N ILE A 137 -15.26 24.96 -20.69
CA ILE A 137 -16.10 25.17 -21.88
C ILE A 137 -17.00 26.41 -21.72
N LEU A 138 -17.48 26.71 -20.52
CA LEU A 138 -18.35 27.87 -20.26
C LEU A 138 -17.63 29.22 -20.20
N THR A 139 -16.30 29.25 -20.12
CA THR A 139 -15.49 30.49 -20.10
C THR A 139 -14.85 30.81 -21.45
N LEU A 140 -15.08 29.98 -22.48
CA LEU A 140 -14.58 30.14 -23.85
C LEU A 140 -15.70 30.35 -24.89
N ILE A 141 -16.93 30.63 -24.45
CA ILE A 141 -18.08 31.01 -25.30
C ILE A 141 -18.50 32.44 -24.97
#